data_AF-Q6NEP9-F1
#
_entry.id   AF-Q6NEP9-F1
#
_cell.length_a   1.000
_cell.length_b   1.000
_cell.length_c   1.000
_cell.angle_alpha   90.00
_cell.angle_beta   90.00
_cell.angle_gamma   90.00
#
_symmetry.space_group_name_H-M   'P 1'
#
loop_
_entity.id
_entity.type
_entity.pdbx_description
1 polymer ?
#
loop_
_entity_poly.entity_id
_entity_poly.type
_entity_poly.pdbx_seq_one_letter_code
_entity_poly.pdbx_strand_id
1 'polypeptide(L)'
;MDGLRLLARQDFAQWWKTTEDLNRLRDHFYEIQRLYGEQAAAAAVDYLVLNRSLDDDFAGLPFPETADPVKYEQASASFSWVMQTVASHQSEIDRVAAKQRLFGVLDRLVTLPARDTVILNVQRDHTAYARVPEPGACAFCLMLASRGAVYKKSTVGMVNKYHDHCRCLGIEVKRDGSDLPRINRDLERVWSNLSHDLGLPLTLRILIGIYANSKRLSSGLRFNG
;
A
#
# COMPACT_ATOMS: atom_id res chain seq x y z
N MET A 1 1.90 -8.40 7.01
CA MET A 1 0.55 -7.83 7.21
C MET A 1 -0.58 -8.86 7.06
N ASP A 2 -0.38 -9.96 6.31
CA ASP A 2 -1.41 -11.00 6.14
C ASP A 2 -2.04 -11.52 7.44
N GLY A 3 -1.23 -11.77 8.48
CA GLY A 3 -1.74 -12.24 9.77
C GLY A 3 -2.75 -11.27 10.41
N LEU A 4 -2.43 -9.97 10.45
CA LEU A 4 -3.33 -8.95 11.02
C LEU A 4 -4.64 -8.85 10.25
N ARG A 5 -4.59 -8.91 8.91
CA ARG A 5 -5.81 -8.92 8.08
C ARG A 5 -6.67 -10.16 8.33
N LEU A 6 -6.04 -11.32 8.46
CA LEU A 6 -6.75 -12.57 8.74
C LEU A 6 -7.45 -12.52 10.10
N LEU A 7 -6.75 -12.08 11.15
CA LEU A 7 -7.32 -11.93 12.48
C LEU A 7 -8.47 -10.92 12.50
N ALA A 8 -8.28 -9.74 11.89
CA ALA A 8 -9.34 -8.74 11.77
C ALA A 8 -10.60 -9.29 11.08
N ARG A 9 -10.43 -10.09 10.01
CA ARG A 9 -11.56 -10.77 9.34
C ARG A 9 -12.23 -11.81 10.22
N GLN A 10 -11.46 -12.58 10.98
CA GLN A 10 -11.99 -13.59 11.89
C GLN A 10 -12.85 -12.94 12.97
N ASP A 11 -12.36 -11.88 13.60
CA ASP A 11 -13.11 -11.14 14.62
C ASP A 11 -14.36 -10.51 14.03
N PHE A 12 -14.24 -9.84 12.88
CA PHE A 12 -15.40 -9.25 12.22
C PHE A 12 -16.43 -10.32 11.80
N ALA A 13 -15.96 -11.50 11.38
CA ALA A 13 -16.83 -12.60 11.03
C ALA A 13 -17.60 -13.17 12.22
N GLN A 14 -17.06 -13.08 13.44
CA GLN A 14 -17.76 -13.47 14.67
C GLN A 14 -18.90 -12.47 14.94
N TRP A 15 -18.61 -11.18 14.98
CA TRP A 15 -19.62 -10.14 15.19
C TRP A 15 -20.71 -10.16 14.12
N TRP A 16 -20.35 -10.41 12.85
CA TRP A 16 -21.31 -10.57 11.76
C TRP A 16 -22.33 -11.68 12.00
N LYS A 17 -21.95 -12.77 12.67
CA LYS A 17 -22.85 -13.90 12.95
C LYS A 17 -23.82 -13.62 14.09
N THR A 18 -23.40 -12.81 15.07
CA THR A 18 -24.10 -12.64 16.35
C THR A 18 -24.81 -11.30 16.48
N THR A 19 -24.60 -10.37 15.54
CA THR A 19 -25.11 -8.99 15.64
C THR A 19 -26.12 -8.71 14.52
N GLU A 20 -27.37 -8.48 14.91
CA GLU A 20 -28.44 -8.10 13.98
C GLU A 20 -28.51 -6.58 13.75
N ASP A 21 -28.20 -5.79 14.79
CA ASP A 21 -28.17 -4.33 14.71
C ASP A 21 -26.99 -3.84 13.87
N LEU A 22 -27.30 -3.21 12.73
CA LEU A 22 -26.31 -2.67 11.80
C LEU A 22 -25.48 -1.54 12.39
N ASN A 23 -26.02 -0.73 13.30
CA ASN A 23 -25.25 0.33 13.95
C ASN A 23 -24.19 -0.27 14.86
N ARG A 24 -24.58 -1.25 15.68
CA ARG A 24 -23.64 -1.97 16.53
C ARG A 24 -22.59 -2.73 15.74
N LEU A 25 -22.97 -3.35 14.62
CA LEU A 25 -22.03 -4.05 13.73
C LEU A 25 -21.01 -3.08 13.10
N ARG A 26 -21.43 -1.87 12.76
CA ARG A 26 -20.56 -0.79 12.26
C ARG A 26 -19.57 -0.32 13.34
N ASP A 27 -20.03 -0.21 14.58
CA ASP A 27 -19.17 0.20 15.69
C ASP A 27 -18.08 -0.85 15.94
N HIS A 28 -18.44 -2.14 15.96
CA HIS A 28 -17.46 -3.23 16.03
C HIS A 28 -16.52 -3.27 14.81
N PHE A 29 -17.01 -2.96 13.61
CA PHE A 29 -16.16 -2.84 12.42
C PHE A 29 -15.06 -1.78 12.62
N TYR A 30 -15.42 -0.61 13.17
CA TYR A 30 -14.46 0.44 13.51
C TYR A 30 -13.49 0.00 14.61
N GLU A 31 -13.97 -0.60 15.70
CA GLU A 31 -13.12 -1.04 16.83
C GLU A 31 -12.05 -2.04 16.37
N ILE A 32 -12.44 -3.02 15.55
CA ILE A 32 -11.54 -4.01 14.96
C ILE A 32 -10.53 -3.33 14.05
N GLN A 33 -10.99 -2.48 13.14
CA GLN A 33 -10.13 -1.71 12.25
C GLN A 33 -9.11 -0.87 13.03
N ARG A 34 -9.53 -0.22 14.12
CA ARG A 34 -8.67 0.62 14.95
C ARG A 34 -7.60 -0.24 15.62
N LEU A 35 -8.00 -1.30 16.32
CA LEU A 35 -7.10 -2.20 17.03
C LEU A 35 -6.01 -2.80 16.12
N TYR A 36 -6.42 -3.42 15.02
CA TYR A 36 -5.46 -4.04 14.10
C TYR A 36 -4.71 -3.00 13.26
N GLY A 37 -5.30 -1.82 13.03
CA GLY A 37 -4.62 -0.68 12.39
C GLY A 37 -3.48 -0.12 13.24
N GLU A 38 -3.66 0.00 14.55
CA GLU A 38 -2.59 0.40 15.49
C GLU A 38 -1.43 -0.58 15.46
N GLN A 39 -1.72 -1.89 15.49
CA GLN A 39 -0.70 -2.93 15.39
C GLN A 39 0.03 -2.90 14.04
N ALA A 40 -0.70 -2.63 12.94
CA ALA A 40 -0.10 -2.51 11.62
C ALA A 40 0.83 -1.29 11.54
N ALA A 41 0.45 -0.15 12.14
CA ALA A 41 1.29 1.03 12.22
C ALA A 41 2.56 0.78 13.06
N ALA A 42 2.43 0.12 14.22
CA ALA A 42 3.56 -0.26 15.05
C ALA A 42 4.54 -1.20 14.30
N ALA A 43 4.01 -2.21 13.59
CA ALA A 43 4.84 -3.09 12.77
C ALA A 43 5.57 -2.36 11.63
N ALA A 44 4.99 -1.26 11.10
CA ALA A 44 5.68 -0.42 10.13
C ALA A 44 6.81 0.41 10.76
N VAL A 45 6.65 0.86 12.00
CA VAL A 45 7.75 1.49 12.77
C VAL A 45 8.87 0.49 12.99
N ASP A 46 8.58 -0.72 13.46
CA ASP A 46 9.58 -1.77 13.67
C ASP A 46 10.34 -2.08 12.37
N TYR A 47 9.61 -2.16 11.24
CA TYR A 47 10.22 -2.30 9.92
C TYR A 47 11.17 -1.13 9.60
N LEU A 48 10.75 0.12 9.79
CA LEU A 48 11.59 1.28 9.50
C LEU A 48 12.83 1.31 10.41
N VAL A 49 12.68 1.05 11.70
CA VAL A 49 13.81 0.95 12.64
C VAL A 49 14.81 -0.11 12.15
N LEU A 50 14.32 -1.31 11.82
CA LEU A 50 15.17 -2.39 11.33
C LEU A 50 15.85 -2.01 10.00
N ASN A 51 15.08 -1.52 9.03
CA ASN A 51 15.58 -1.13 7.71
C ASN A 51 16.69 -0.08 7.81
N ARG A 52 16.51 0.93 8.67
CA ARG A 52 17.48 2.01 8.86
C ARG A 52 18.70 1.57 9.67
N SER A 53 18.55 0.62 10.58
CA SER A 53 19.68 0.07 11.36
C SER A 53 20.64 -0.79 10.54
N LEU A 54 20.19 -1.27 9.37
CA LEU A 54 20.95 -2.17 8.50
C LEU A 54 21.58 -1.46 7.30
N ASP A 55 21.38 -0.15 7.13
CA ASP A 55 21.81 0.61 5.96
C ASP A 55 22.46 1.95 6.33
N ASP A 56 23.73 2.11 5.97
CA ASP A 56 24.51 3.32 6.25
C ASP A 56 23.92 4.58 5.61
N ASP A 57 23.20 4.47 4.48
CA ASP A 57 22.57 5.63 3.83
C ASP A 57 21.34 6.14 4.61
N PHE A 58 20.80 5.31 5.50
CA PHE A 58 19.72 5.68 6.41
C PHE A 58 20.20 5.90 7.85
N ALA A 59 21.49 5.68 8.12
CA ALA A 59 22.06 5.89 9.44
C ALA A 59 21.91 7.36 9.87
N GLY A 60 21.46 7.57 11.10
CA GLY A 60 21.25 8.91 11.67
C GLY A 60 19.92 9.57 11.30
N LEU A 61 19.05 8.93 10.52
CA LEU A 61 17.67 9.40 10.39
C LEU A 61 16.94 9.36 11.74
N PRO A 62 15.99 10.29 12.00
CA PRO A 62 15.24 10.30 13.25
C PRO A 62 14.45 9.00 13.46
N PHE A 63 14.07 8.75 14.72
CA PHE A 63 13.15 7.67 15.04
C PHE A 63 11.85 7.82 14.22
N PRO A 64 11.27 6.71 13.70
CA PRO A 64 10.08 6.82 12.86
C PRO A 64 8.87 7.39 13.60
N GLU A 65 8.14 8.29 12.95
CA GLU A 65 6.80 8.70 13.37
C GLU A 65 5.77 7.64 13.02
N THR A 66 4.75 7.48 13.85
CA THR A 66 3.64 6.54 13.62
C THR A 66 2.43 7.27 13.09
N ALA A 67 1.77 6.73 12.07
CA ALA A 67 0.48 7.26 11.62
C ALA A 67 -0.67 6.76 12.50
N ASP A 68 -1.66 7.62 12.72
CA ASP A 68 -2.89 7.26 13.43
C ASP A 68 -3.72 6.22 12.66
N PRO A 69 -4.50 5.38 13.36
CA PRO A 69 -5.53 4.57 12.74
C PRO A 69 -6.55 5.40 11.98
N VAL A 70 -7.25 4.75 11.04
CA VAL A 70 -8.38 5.39 10.35
C VAL A 70 -9.43 5.84 11.36
N LYS A 71 -9.90 7.07 11.22
CA LYS A 71 -10.90 7.69 12.09
C LYS A 71 -12.29 7.07 11.93
N TYR A 72 -13.11 7.18 12.96
CA TYR A 72 -14.46 6.61 13.00
C TYR A 72 -15.30 7.04 11.80
N GLU A 73 -15.28 8.32 11.43
CA GLU A 73 -16.08 8.87 10.34
C GLU A 73 -15.77 8.18 9.00
N GLN A 74 -14.49 7.96 8.71
CA GLN A 74 -14.05 7.31 7.48
C GLN A 74 -14.37 5.81 7.46
N ALA A 75 -14.17 5.11 8.59
CA ALA A 75 -14.52 3.70 8.72
C ALA A 75 -16.04 3.48 8.60
N SER A 76 -16.81 4.29 9.32
CA SER A 76 -18.28 4.31 9.31
C SER A 76 -18.85 4.62 7.93
N ALA A 77 -18.28 5.59 7.22
CA ALA A 77 -18.68 5.92 5.85
C ALA A 77 -18.39 4.75 4.88
N SER A 78 -17.23 4.11 4.99
CA SER A 78 -16.87 2.97 4.14
C SER A 78 -17.79 1.77 4.39
N PHE A 79 -18.11 1.49 5.66
CA PHE A 79 -19.06 0.46 6.04
C PHE A 79 -20.46 0.74 5.46
N SER A 80 -20.95 1.97 5.69
CA SER A 80 -22.29 2.38 5.25
C SER A 80 -22.45 2.34 3.73
N TRP A 81 -21.40 2.68 2.98
CA TRP A 81 -21.39 2.57 1.52
C TRP A 81 -21.56 1.13 1.03
N VAL A 82 -20.88 0.17 1.66
CA VAL A 82 -21.07 -1.25 1.33
C VAL A 82 -22.49 -1.71 1.68
N MET A 83 -23.00 -1.32 2.85
CA MET A 83 -24.35 -1.70 3.27
C MET A 83 -25.43 -1.10 2.37
N GLN A 84 -25.26 0.13 1.87
CA GLN A 84 -26.21 0.73 0.92
C GLN A 84 -26.22 0.02 -0.44
N THR A 85 -25.06 -0.46 -0.91
CA THR A 85 -24.93 -1.13 -2.21
C THR A 85 -25.44 -2.58 -2.21
N VAL A 86 -25.78 -3.14 -1.05
CA VAL A 86 -26.31 -4.50 -0.87
C VAL A 86 -27.69 -4.53 -0.22
N ALA A 87 -28.13 -3.43 0.41
CA ALA A 87 -29.45 -3.31 1.06
C ALA A 87 -30.64 -3.36 0.09
N SER A 88 -30.43 -3.29 -1.23
CA SER A 88 -31.49 -3.36 -2.23
C SER A 88 -32.12 -4.75 -2.37
N HIS A 89 -31.51 -5.80 -1.82
CA HIS A 89 -31.98 -7.17 -1.94
C HIS A 89 -31.74 -7.90 -0.60
N GLN A 90 -32.81 -8.37 0.05
CA GLN A 90 -32.76 -8.97 1.39
C GLN A 90 -32.44 -10.48 1.34
N SER A 91 -31.75 -10.95 0.30
CA SER A 91 -31.44 -12.38 0.18
C SER A 91 -30.20 -12.77 1.00
N GLU A 92 -30.09 -14.05 1.33
CA GLU A 92 -28.88 -14.60 1.97
C GLU A 92 -27.63 -14.37 1.09
N ILE A 93 -27.80 -14.37 -0.24
CA ILE A 93 -26.72 -14.10 -1.20
C ILE A 93 -26.19 -12.68 -1.03
N ASP A 94 -27.07 -11.71 -0.80
CA ASP A 94 -26.68 -10.31 -0.60
C ASP A 94 -25.95 -10.10 0.71
N ARG A 95 -26.36 -10.79 1.78
CA ARG A 95 -25.62 -10.77 3.06
C ARG A 95 -24.21 -11.35 2.90
N VAL A 96 -24.06 -12.45 2.17
CA VAL A 96 -22.74 -13.03 1.87
C VAL A 96 -21.90 -12.05 1.06
N ALA A 97 -22.46 -11.43 0.02
CA ALA A 97 -21.76 -10.45 -0.81
C ALA A 97 -21.34 -9.20 -0.01
N ALA A 98 -22.22 -8.70 0.86
CA ALA A 98 -21.95 -7.58 1.77
C ALA A 98 -20.74 -7.87 2.66
N LYS A 99 -20.75 -9.04 3.29
CA LYS A 99 -19.66 -9.48 4.17
C LYS A 99 -18.33 -9.56 3.42
N GLN A 100 -18.32 -10.13 2.22
CA GLN A 100 -17.10 -10.24 1.42
C GLN A 100 -16.55 -8.88 1.00
N ARG A 101 -17.42 -7.94 0.61
CA ARG A 101 -17.03 -6.55 0.32
C ARG A 101 -16.46 -5.86 1.57
N LEU A 102 -17.10 -6.03 2.72
CA LEU A 102 -16.60 -5.48 3.99
C LEU A 102 -15.25 -6.07 4.39
N PHE A 103 -14.96 -7.34 4.09
CA PHE A 103 -13.61 -7.88 4.28
C PHE A 103 -12.57 -7.19 3.40
N GLY A 104 -12.94 -6.78 2.19
CA GLY A 104 -12.06 -6.00 1.32
C GLY A 104 -11.77 -4.61 1.87
N VAL A 105 -12.79 -3.94 2.38
CA VAL A 105 -12.67 -2.64 3.06
C VAL A 105 -11.84 -2.77 4.33
N LEU A 106 -12.14 -3.75 5.18
CA LEU A 106 -11.45 -3.98 6.45
C LEU A 106 -9.96 -4.22 6.22
N ASP A 107 -9.59 -5.08 5.28
CA ASP A 107 -8.19 -5.29 4.88
C ASP A 107 -7.47 -3.99 4.54
N ARG A 108 -8.13 -3.14 3.74
CA ARG A 108 -7.58 -1.86 3.33
C ARG A 108 -7.39 -0.95 4.53
N LEU A 109 -8.41 -0.78 5.38
CA LEU A 109 -8.34 0.14 6.51
C LEU A 109 -7.39 -0.35 7.61
N VAL A 110 -7.25 -1.65 7.84
CA VAL A 110 -6.27 -2.25 8.76
C VAL A 110 -4.85 -2.01 8.27
N THR A 111 -4.60 -2.11 6.96
CA THR A 111 -3.24 -1.95 6.40
C THR A 111 -2.87 -0.49 6.13
N LEU A 112 -3.85 0.42 6.07
CA LEU A 112 -3.62 1.81 5.69
C LEU A 112 -2.67 2.55 6.66
N PRO A 113 -2.81 2.44 8.00
CA PRO A 113 -1.90 3.10 8.95
C PRO A 113 -0.44 2.67 8.79
N ALA A 114 -0.17 1.40 8.45
CA ALA A 114 1.17 0.93 8.16
C ALA A 114 1.79 1.62 6.93
N ARG A 115 0.99 1.77 5.86
CA ARG A 115 1.43 2.44 4.62
C ARG A 115 1.63 3.93 4.84
N ASP A 116 0.71 4.57 5.58
CA ASP A 116 0.79 5.99 5.90
C ASP A 116 1.97 6.27 6.84
N THR A 117 2.30 5.36 7.76
CA THR A 117 3.51 5.42 8.59
C THR A 117 4.77 5.47 7.72
N VAL A 118 4.93 4.56 6.76
CA VAL A 118 6.08 4.59 5.85
C VAL A 118 6.09 5.88 5.02
N ILE A 119 4.96 6.29 4.46
CA ILE A 119 4.87 7.48 3.61
C ILE A 119 5.20 8.76 4.38
N LEU A 120 4.69 8.90 5.59
CA LEU A 120 4.95 10.03 6.48
C LEU A 120 6.47 10.22 6.68
N ASN A 121 7.15 9.13 7.06
CA ASN A 121 8.60 9.14 7.29
C ASN A 121 9.40 9.37 6.02
N VAL A 122 9.03 8.71 4.91
CA VAL A 122 9.70 8.92 3.62
C VAL A 122 9.59 10.38 3.16
N GLN A 123 8.44 11.02 3.37
CA GLN A 123 8.25 12.43 3.02
C GLN A 123 9.06 13.36 3.90
N ARG A 124 9.08 13.11 5.23
CA ARG A 124 9.83 13.89 6.21
C ARG A 124 11.35 13.78 5.98
N ASP A 125 11.82 12.57 5.76
CA ASP A 125 13.26 12.23 5.71
C ASP A 125 13.83 12.28 4.29
N HIS A 126 13.00 12.63 3.30
CA HIS A 126 13.38 12.80 1.91
C HIS A 126 13.99 11.55 1.23
N THR A 127 13.66 10.36 1.71
CA THR A 127 13.95 9.06 1.08
C THR A 127 12.96 8.79 -0.06
N ALA A 128 12.92 7.55 -0.58
CA ALA A 128 11.96 7.16 -1.60
C ALA A 128 11.04 6.04 -1.11
N TYR A 129 9.91 5.90 -1.79
CA TYR A 129 8.87 4.93 -1.49
C TYR A 129 8.77 3.91 -2.62
N ALA A 130 8.60 2.63 -2.30
CA ALA A 130 8.25 1.61 -3.29
C ALA A 130 7.08 0.76 -2.79
N ARG A 131 6.29 0.23 -3.73
CA ARG A 131 5.27 -0.78 -3.42
C ARG A 131 5.82 -2.17 -3.65
N VAL A 132 5.70 -3.05 -2.67
CA VAL A 132 6.07 -4.46 -2.80
C VAL A 132 4.80 -5.30 -2.86
N PRO A 133 4.56 -6.05 -3.96
CA PRO A 133 3.41 -6.93 -4.05
C PRO A 133 3.67 -8.24 -3.29
N GLU A 134 2.69 -8.67 -2.50
CA GLU A 134 2.65 -9.98 -1.86
C GLU A 134 2.03 -11.03 -2.81
N PRO A 135 2.23 -12.34 -2.58
CA PRO A 135 1.55 -13.38 -3.35
C PRO A 135 0.02 -13.15 -3.43
N GLY A 136 -0.53 -13.29 -4.64
CA GLY A 136 -1.95 -13.04 -4.92
C GLY A 136 -2.32 -11.55 -5.11
N ALA A 137 -1.32 -10.65 -5.21
CA ALA A 137 -1.57 -9.26 -5.60
C ALA A 137 -2.17 -9.17 -7.02
N CYS A 138 -3.12 -8.25 -7.22
CA CYS A 138 -3.79 -8.08 -8.51
C CYS A 138 -2.89 -7.35 -9.54
N ALA A 139 -3.29 -7.38 -10.82
CA ALA A 139 -2.56 -6.74 -11.91
C ALA A 139 -2.29 -5.24 -11.68
N PHE A 140 -3.23 -4.52 -11.06
CA PHE A 140 -3.04 -3.10 -10.72
C PHE A 140 -1.91 -2.91 -9.69
N CYS A 141 -1.83 -3.80 -8.70
CA CYS A 141 -0.76 -3.82 -7.72
C CYS A 141 0.60 -4.08 -8.37
N LEU A 142 0.67 -5.08 -9.26
CA LEU A 142 1.88 -5.41 -10.00
C LEU A 142 2.34 -4.25 -10.89
N MET A 143 1.41 -3.57 -11.57
CA MET A 143 1.69 -2.38 -12.35
C MET A 143 2.21 -1.22 -11.49
N LEU A 144 1.67 -1.00 -10.30
CA LEU A 144 2.20 0.05 -9.43
C LEU A 144 3.57 -0.31 -8.84
N ALA A 145 3.82 -1.59 -8.55
CA ALA A 145 5.10 -2.08 -8.07
C ALA A 145 6.22 -2.00 -9.12
N SER A 146 5.87 -2.08 -10.42
CA SER A 146 6.83 -1.96 -11.53
C SER A 146 7.32 -0.52 -11.78
N ARG A 147 6.93 0.45 -10.95
CA ARG A 147 7.36 1.86 -11.07
C ARG A 147 8.66 2.18 -10.32
N GLY A 148 9.11 1.27 -9.48
CA GLY A 148 10.33 1.45 -8.69
C GLY A 148 10.19 2.40 -7.51
N ALA A 149 11.33 2.97 -7.14
CA ALA A 149 11.45 3.97 -6.09
C ALA A 149 10.82 5.28 -6.58
N VAL A 150 9.83 5.81 -5.87
CA VAL A 150 9.15 7.08 -6.18
C VAL A 150 9.33 8.07 -5.03
N TYR A 151 9.63 9.34 -5.33
CA TYR A 151 9.91 10.33 -4.27
C TYR A 151 9.25 11.70 -4.46
N LYS A 152 8.73 12.07 -5.65
CA LYS A 152 7.98 13.35 -5.78
C LYS A 152 6.76 13.28 -4.87
N LYS A 153 6.59 14.29 -4.01
CA LYS A 153 5.41 14.45 -3.16
C LYS A 153 4.09 14.33 -3.94
N SER A 154 4.03 14.91 -5.15
CA SER A 154 2.89 14.78 -6.05
C SER A 154 2.64 13.34 -6.51
N THR A 155 3.70 12.54 -6.69
CA THR A 155 3.59 11.15 -7.13
C THR A 155 3.27 10.22 -5.96
N VAL A 156 3.90 10.40 -4.79
CA VAL A 156 3.66 9.60 -3.57
C VAL A 156 2.21 9.71 -3.11
N GLY A 157 1.63 10.93 -3.09
CA GLY A 157 0.23 11.14 -2.75
C GLY A 157 -0.76 10.55 -3.78
N MET A 158 -0.44 10.62 -5.08
CA MET A 158 -1.25 10.00 -6.14
C MET A 158 -1.14 8.46 -6.14
N VAL A 159 0.00 7.91 -5.71
CA VAL A 159 0.19 6.47 -5.51
C VAL A 159 -0.14 6.00 -4.08
N ASN A 160 -0.77 6.82 -3.23
CA ASN A 160 -1.22 6.39 -1.90
C ASN A 160 -2.66 5.85 -1.89
N LYS A 161 -3.28 5.68 -3.06
CA LYS A 161 -4.62 5.07 -3.14
C LYS A 161 -4.51 3.55 -3.22
N TYR A 162 -5.12 2.87 -2.26
CA TYR A 162 -5.22 1.42 -2.20
C TYR A 162 -6.66 1.01 -2.43
N HIS A 163 -6.86 -0.06 -3.22
CA HIS A 163 -8.18 -0.65 -3.40
C HIS A 163 -8.48 -1.68 -2.31
N ASP A 164 -9.73 -2.09 -2.21
CA ASP A 164 -10.15 -3.19 -1.34
C ASP A 164 -9.44 -4.50 -1.76
N HIS A 165 -9.09 -5.35 -0.80
CA HIS A 165 -8.27 -6.56 -1.03
C HIS A 165 -6.86 -6.31 -1.59
N CYS A 166 -6.32 -5.09 -1.46
CA CYS A 166 -4.97 -4.81 -1.94
C CYS A 166 -3.89 -5.52 -1.10
N ARG A 167 -3.06 -6.34 -1.77
CA ARG A 167 -1.93 -7.09 -1.19
C ARG A 167 -0.57 -6.46 -1.50
N CYS A 168 -0.50 -5.14 -1.53
CA CYS A 168 0.76 -4.42 -1.66
C CYS A 168 1.17 -3.82 -0.31
N LEU A 169 2.43 -3.93 0.05
CA LEU A 169 3.05 -3.18 1.14
C LEU A 169 3.74 -1.94 0.60
N GLY A 170 3.97 -0.98 1.50
CA GLY A 170 4.82 0.16 1.27
C GLY A 170 6.16 -0.03 1.98
N ILE A 171 7.24 0.29 1.29
CA ILE A 171 8.59 0.23 1.85
C ILE A 171 9.32 1.55 1.60
N GLU A 172 10.22 1.87 2.52
CA GLU A 172 11.24 2.89 2.34
C GLU A 172 12.38 2.30 1.53
N VAL A 173 12.85 3.06 0.53
CA VAL A 173 13.96 2.70 -0.34
C VAL A 173 14.83 3.92 -0.62
N LYS A 174 16.06 3.68 -1.07
CA LYS A 174 16.98 4.74 -1.52
C LYS A 174 16.43 5.44 -2.73
N ARG A 175 16.77 6.72 -2.86
CA ARG A 175 16.29 7.57 -3.97
C ARG A 175 16.80 7.14 -5.33
N ASP A 176 17.95 6.48 -5.38
CA ASP A 176 18.51 5.93 -6.61
C ASP A 176 17.97 4.52 -6.93
N GLY A 177 17.15 3.95 -6.03
CA GLY A 177 16.55 2.63 -6.15
C GLY A 177 17.55 1.48 -6.07
N SER A 178 18.79 1.71 -5.60
CA SER A 178 19.85 0.70 -5.51
C SER A 178 19.49 -0.49 -4.58
N ASP A 179 18.61 -0.25 -3.61
CA ASP A 179 18.10 -1.22 -2.63
C ASP A 179 16.70 -1.77 -2.99
N LEU A 180 16.16 -1.44 -4.17
CA LEU A 180 14.84 -1.93 -4.59
C LEU A 180 14.79 -3.46 -4.54
N PRO A 181 13.77 -4.07 -3.93
CA PRO A 181 13.65 -5.53 -3.87
C PRO A 181 13.66 -6.19 -5.25
N ARG A 182 14.16 -7.43 -5.33
CA ARG A 182 14.24 -8.17 -6.59
C ARG A 182 12.90 -8.20 -7.35
N ILE A 183 11.79 -8.41 -6.66
CA ILE A 183 10.46 -8.44 -7.28
C ILE A 183 10.12 -7.13 -8.00
N ASN A 184 10.49 -5.98 -7.43
CA ASN A 184 10.30 -4.69 -8.08
C ASN A 184 11.15 -4.57 -9.35
N ARG A 185 12.44 -4.93 -9.27
CA ARG A 185 13.35 -4.89 -10.43
C ARG A 185 12.94 -5.84 -11.55
N ASP A 186 12.44 -7.02 -11.19
CA ASP A 186 11.94 -8.00 -12.16
C ASP A 186 10.65 -7.49 -12.83
N LEU A 187 9.74 -6.87 -12.06
CA LEU A 187 8.53 -6.24 -12.61
C LEU A 187 8.83 -5.02 -13.50
N GLU A 188 9.78 -4.16 -13.09
CA GLU A 188 10.28 -3.06 -13.93
C GLU A 188 10.81 -3.56 -15.27
N ARG A 189 11.59 -4.65 -15.26
CA ARG A 189 12.14 -5.26 -16.47
C ARG A 189 11.04 -5.81 -17.37
N VAL A 190 10.11 -6.59 -16.81
CA VAL A 190 8.96 -7.13 -17.56
C VAL A 190 8.15 -6.00 -18.18
N TRP A 191 7.88 -4.93 -17.43
CA TRP A 191 7.12 -3.79 -17.93
C TRP A 191 7.85 -3.02 -19.02
N SER A 192 9.17 -2.80 -18.88
CA SER A 192 10.01 -2.13 -19.87
C SER A 192 10.04 -2.91 -21.19
N ASN A 193 10.20 -4.23 -21.12
CA ASN A 193 10.20 -5.12 -22.28
C ASN A 193 8.82 -5.10 -22.96
N LEU A 194 7.74 -5.28 -22.21
CA LEU A 194 6.39 -5.25 -22.76
C LEU A 194 6.07 -3.91 -23.44
N SER A 195 6.47 -2.80 -22.81
CA SER A 195 6.24 -1.46 -23.39
C SER A 195 7.07 -1.23 -24.66
N HIS A 196 8.23 -1.89 -24.78
CA HIS A 196 9.03 -1.92 -26.01
C HIS A 196 8.28 -2.64 -27.12
N ASP A 197 7.84 -3.86 -26.83
CA ASP A 197 7.26 -4.76 -27.82
C ASP A 197 5.90 -4.25 -28.33
N LEU A 198 5.16 -3.52 -27.48
CA LEU A 198 3.90 -2.87 -27.84
C LEU A 198 4.06 -1.52 -28.54
N GLY A 199 5.30 -1.05 -28.79
CA GLY A 199 5.55 0.21 -29.49
C GLY A 199 5.02 1.46 -28.78
N LEU A 200 4.83 1.41 -27.46
CA LEU A 200 4.28 2.54 -26.71
C LEU A 200 5.24 3.74 -26.76
N PRO A 201 4.75 4.98 -26.92
CA PRO A 201 5.62 6.15 -27.03
C PRO A 201 6.47 6.33 -25.77
N LEU A 202 7.70 6.85 -25.92
CA LEU A 202 8.64 7.06 -24.80
C LEU A 202 7.99 7.84 -23.65
N THR A 203 7.08 8.76 -23.94
CA THR A 203 6.33 9.53 -22.93
C THR A 203 5.41 8.67 -22.08
N LEU A 204 4.83 7.58 -22.59
CA LEU A 204 4.02 6.63 -21.83
C LEU A 204 4.91 5.66 -21.04
N ARG A 205 6.10 5.34 -21.58
CA ARG A 205 7.16 4.57 -20.90
C ARG A 205 7.76 5.36 -19.74
N ILE A 206 7.91 6.67 -19.92
CA ILE A 206 8.42 7.65 -18.96
C ILE A 206 7.30 8.02 -17.97
N LEU A 207 6.06 8.37 -18.35
CA LEU A 207 4.98 8.65 -17.38
C LEU A 207 4.68 7.49 -16.40
N ILE A 208 5.05 6.28 -16.77
CA ILE A 208 4.93 5.08 -15.93
C ILE A 208 6.27 4.69 -15.28
N GLY A 209 7.41 5.20 -15.76
CA GLY A 209 8.77 5.01 -15.24
C GLY A 209 9.49 6.26 -14.71
N ILE A 210 8.84 7.43 -14.59
CA ILE A 210 9.37 8.64 -13.92
C ILE A 210 9.32 8.32 -12.44
N TYR A 211 10.28 7.53 -11.99
CA TYR A 211 11.16 7.94 -10.91
C TYR A 211 12.42 7.07 -10.69
N ALA A 212 12.72 6.13 -11.58
CA ALA A 212 13.98 5.40 -11.52
C ALA A 212 15.02 6.00 -12.50
N ASN A 213 16.13 6.53 -11.96
CA ASN A 213 17.39 6.86 -12.64
C ASN A 213 17.51 8.16 -13.49
N SER A 214 18.03 9.23 -12.86
CA SER A 214 18.69 10.36 -13.57
C SER A 214 20.23 10.29 -13.56
N LYS A 215 20.84 9.14 -13.20
CA LYS A 215 22.30 8.98 -13.21
C LYS A 215 22.75 7.71 -13.94
N ARG A 216 22.63 7.70 -15.27
CA ARG A 216 23.41 6.76 -16.11
C ARG A 216 23.70 7.24 -17.54
N LEU A 217 23.87 8.56 -17.72
CA LEU A 217 24.26 9.17 -19.01
C LEU A 217 25.36 10.24 -18.88
N SER A 218 26.31 10.08 -17.94
CA SER A 218 27.46 11.00 -17.84
C SER A 218 28.82 10.35 -17.58
N SER A 219 28.99 9.07 -17.92
CA SER A 219 30.30 8.42 -17.90
C SER A 219 30.48 7.56 -19.14
N GLY A 220 30.76 8.20 -20.28
CA GLY A 220 30.91 7.44 -21.52
C GLY A 220 31.21 8.22 -22.80
N LEU A 221 31.72 9.45 -22.75
CA LEU A 221 32.42 10.04 -23.90
C LEU A 221 33.62 10.85 -23.40
N ARG A 222 34.79 10.19 -23.38
CA ARG A 222 36.07 10.89 -23.52
C ARG A 222 36.21 11.22 -25.00
N PHE A 223 36.18 12.51 -25.34
CA PHE A 223 36.73 12.97 -26.61
C PHE A 223 38.22 13.22 -26.39
N ASN A 224 39.06 12.39 -27.01
CA ASN A 224 40.48 12.67 -27.25
C ASN A 224 40.64 12.86 -28.76
N GLY A 225 41.30 13.96 -29.15
CA GLY A 225 42.03 14.12 -30.41
C GLY A 225 41.20 14.27 -31.66
#